data_AF-A0A2S6HRI5-F1
#
_entry.id   AF-A0A2S6HRI5-F1
#
_cell.length_a   1.000
_cell.length_b   1.000
_cell.length_c   1.000
_cell.angle_alpha   90.00
_cell.angle_beta   90.00
_cell.angle_gamma   90.00
#
_symmetry.space_group_name_H-M   'P 1'
#
loop_
_entity.id
_entity.type
_entity.pdbx_description
1 polymer ?
#
loop_
_entity_poly.entity_id
_entity_poly.type
_entity_poly.pdbx_seq_one_letter_code
_entity_poly.pdbx_strand_id
1 'polypeptide(L)'
;MTLANEILMLLRANKKYSKEVSLYEPIGVDKDGETVSLLDVIEMENKETLETIILKQDIKELYEVFDSCLKDNEKTIIGMRYGLHGGREYTQREIADLMGISRSYVSRLEKKALERLRTELKRNGI
;
A
#
# COMPACT_ATOMS: atom_id res chain seq x y z
N MET A 1 0.55 -30.59 54.90
CA MET A 1 0.76 -29.98 53.58
C MET A 1 1.97 -29.07 53.73
N THR A 2 3.09 -29.38 53.06
CA THR A 2 4.33 -28.62 53.21
C THR A 2 4.33 -27.45 52.23
N LEU A 3 4.81 -26.28 52.68
CA LEU A 3 4.97 -25.05 51.88
C LEU A 3 5.63 -25.31 50.51
N ALA A 4 6.57 -26.26 50.45
CA ALA A 4 7.22 -26.68 49.22
C ALA A 4 6.25 -27.25 48.17
N ASN A 5 5.24 -28.02 48.58
CA ASN A 5 4.23 -28.56 47.65
C ASN A 5 3.33 -27.46 47.10
N GLU A 6 2.99 -26.44 47.91
CA GLU A 6 2.20 -25.29 47.47
C GLU A 6 2.97 -24.45 46.44
N ILE A 7 4.25 -24.16 46.71
CA ILE A 7 5.14 -23.46 45.76
C ILE A 7 5.27 -24.25 44.45
N LEU A 8 5.41 -25.57 44.53
CA LEU A 8 5.53 -26.44 43.35
C LEU A 8 4.24 -26.44 42.52
N MET A 9 3.07 -26.41 43.17
CA MET A 9 1.77 -26.33 42.50
C MET A 9 1.57 -24.97 41.82
N LEU A 10 1.95 -23.87 42.48
CA LEU A 10 1.92 -22.52 41.91
C LEU A 10 2.82 -22.40 40.65
N LEU A 11 4.04 -22.94 40.70
CA LEU A 11 4.95 -22.95 39.53
C LEU A 11 4.42 -23.82 38.39
N ARG A 12 3.81 -24.98 38.68
CA ARG A 12 3.21 -25.86 37.66
C ARG A 12 1.99 -25.22 37.00
N ALA A 13 1.16 -24.51 37.77
CA ALA A 13 0.01 -23.76 37.25
C ALA A 13 0.47 -22.59 36.37
N ASN A 14 1.53 -21.88 36.77
CA ASN A 14 2.10 -20.76 36.01
C ASN A 14 2.94 -21.18 34.79
N LYS A 15 3.26 -22.47 34.62
CA LYS A 15 3.95 -22.97 33.42
C LYS A 15 3.18 -22.72 32.12
N LYS A 16 1.85 -22.54 32.21
CA LYS A 16 0.99 -22.18 31.08
C LYS A 16 1.20 -20.73 30.62
N TYR A 17 1.58 -19.84 31.55
CA TYR A 17 1.88 -18.42 31.31
C TYR A 17 3.37 -18.15 31.07
N SER A 18 4.26 -19.14 31.26
CA SER A 18 5.72 -18.95 31.05
C SER A 18 6.13 -18.70 29.59
N LYS A 19 5.16 -18.72 28.66
CA LYS A 19 5.33 -18.36 27.25
C LYS A 19 4.71 -17.01 26.90
N GLU A 20 4.01 -16.38 27.84
CA GLU A 20 3.52 -15.01 27.66
C GLU A 20 4.65 -14.06 28.04
N VAL A 21 5.05 -13.23 27.08
CA VAL A 21 6.08 -12.21 27.26
C VAL A 21 5.38 -10.86 27.23
N SER A 22 5.69 -9.98 28.18
CA SER A 22 5.10 -8.64 28.22
C SER A 22 5.66 -7.80 27.08
N LEU A 23 4.79 -7.15 26.31
CA LEU A 23 5.19 -6.28 25.20
C LEU A 23 5.92 -5.01 25.67
N TYR A 24 5.71 -4.61 26.94
CA TYR A 24 6.36 -3.46 27.56
C TYR A 24 7.69 -3.82 28.23
N GLU A 25 8.08 -5.09 28.23
CA GLU A 25 9.33 -5.51 28.85
C GLU A 25 10.53 -5.04 27.99
N PRO A 26 11.52 -4.38 28.61
CA PRO A 26 12.70 -3.94 27.88
C PRO A 26 13.51 -5.16 27.42
N ILE A 27 13.75 -5.25 26.11
CA ILE A 27 14.49 -6.34 25.48
C ILE A 27 15.96 -5.97 25.20
N GLY A 28 16.30 -4.70 25.30
CA GLY A 28 17.65 -4.22 25.05
C GLY A 28 17.75 -2.71 25.21
N VAL A 29 18.91 -2.18 24.87
CA VAL A 29 19.19 -0.74 24.82
C VAL A 29 19.51 -0.35 23.38
N ASP A 30 19.05 0.82 22.96
CA ASP A 30 19.42 1.39 21.66
C ASP A 30 20.84 1.98 21.69
N LYS A 31 21.22 2.66 20.59
CA LYS A 31 22.56 3.25 20.45
C LYS A 31 22.79 4.46 21.36
N ASP A 32 21.71 5.05 21.87
CA ASP A 32 21.71 6.24 22.72
C ASP A 32 21.55 5.89 24.21
N GLY A 33 21.33 4.59 24.52
CA GLY A 33 21.25 4.04 25.87
C GLY A 33 19.82 3.97 26.43
N GLU A 34 18.81 4.27 25.61
CA GLU A 34 17.41 4.16 26.00
C GLU A 34 16.93 2.71 25.90
N THR A 35 16.05 2.29 26.82
CA THR A 35 15.52 0.93 26.84
C THR A 35 14.47 0.74 25.75
N VAL A 36 14.66 -0.27 24.91
CA VAL A 36 13.74 -0.64 23.83
C VAL A 36 12.88 -1.82 24.28
N SER A 37 11.56 -1.71 24.11
CA SER A 37 10.59 -2.78 24.37
C SER A 37 10.18 -3.52 23.09
N LEU A 38 9.53 -4.69 23.22
CA LEU A 38 8.97 -5.44 22.09
C LEU A 38 7.93 -4.61 21.31
N LEU A 39 7.16 -3.77 22.02
CA LEU A 39 6.17 -2.90 21.41
C LEU A 39 6.82 -1.89 20.46
N ASP A 40 7.95 -1.28 20.87
CA ASP A 40 8.66 -0.29 20.06
C ASP A 40 9.17 -0.90 18.75
N VAL A 41 9.69 -2.13 18.80
CA VAL A 41 10.14 -2.87 17.60
C VAL A 41 8.97 -3.16 16.65
N ILE A 42 7.84 -3.61 17.19
CA ILE A 42 6.64 -3.88 16.40
C ILE A 42 6.09 -2.60 15.77
N GLU A 43 6.08 -1.47 16.51
CA GLU A 43 5.66 -0.17 15.97
C GLU A 43 6.60 0.32 14.87
N MET A 44 7.91 0.13 15.02
CA MET A 44 8.91 0.48 14.01
C MET A 44 8.74 -0.33 12.72
N GLU A 45 8.50 -1.64 12.82
CA GLU A 45 8.27 -2.51 11.66
C GLU A 45 6.97 -2.16 10.91
N ASN A 46 5.95 -1.67 11.63
CA ASN A 46 4.65 -1.34 11.05
C ASN A 46 4.48 0.15 10.71
N LYS A 47 5.56 0.94 10.79
CA LYS A 47 5.49 2.39 10.55
C LYS A 47 5.50 2.69 9.06
N GLU A 48 4.35 2.53 8.40
CA GLU A 48 4.13 3.23 7.13
C GLU A 48 4.21 4.73 7.40
N THR A 49 5.08 5.42 6.66
CA THR A 49 5.18 6.87 6.76
C THR A 49 3.85 7.49 6.35
N LEU A 50 3.47 8.62 6.96
CA LEU A 50 2.27 9.38 6.55
C LEU A 50 2.26 9.65 5.04
N GLU A 51 3.43 9.92 4.46
CA GLU A 51 3.62 10.09 3.02
C GLU A 51 3.23 8.85 2.21
N THR A 52 3.59 7.65 2.69
CA THR A 52 3.22 6.38 2.03
C THR A 52 1.72 6.16 2.06
N ILE A 53 1.06 6.50 3.18
CA ILE A 53 -0.40 6.37 3.33
C ILE A 53 -1.12 7.33 2.39
N ILE A 54 -0.70 8.60 2.34
CA ILE A 54 -1.24 9.62 1.43
C ILE A 54 -1.07 9.17 -0.02
N LEU A 55 0.13 8.73 -0.39
CA LEU A 55 0.41 8.26 -1.76
C LEU A 55 -0.49 7.08 -2.15
N LYS A 56 -0.70 6.11 -1.25
CA LYS A 56 -1.61 4.99 -1.52
C LYS A 56 -3.05 5.45 -1.72
N GLN A 57 -3.49 6.44 -0.95
CA GLN A 57 -4.83 7.02 -1.11
C GLN A 57 -4.96 7.75 -2.45
N ASP A 58 -3.99 8.58 -2.82
CA ASP A 58 -3.98 9.30 -4.11
C ASP A 58 -3.99 8.33 -5.29
N ILE A 59 -3.21 7.24 -5.22
CA ILE A 59 -3.19 6.18 -6.24
C ILE A 59 -4.57 5.53 -6.35
N LYS A 60 -5.19 5.19 -5.22
CA LYS A 60 -6.51 4.56 -5.22
C LYS A 60 -7.54 5.47 -5.89
N GLU A 61 -7.55 6.75 -5.52
CA GLU A 61 -8.49 7.72 -6.09
C GLU A 61 -8.25 7.95 -7.59
N LEU A 62 -6.99 8.00 -8.02
CA LEU A 62 -6.63 8.05 -9.44
C LEU A 62 -7.27 6.88 -10.22
N TYR A 63 -7.20 5.67 -9.69
CA TYR A 63 -7.82 4.49 -10.33
C TYR A 63 -9.35 4.57 -10.34
N GLU A 64 -9.98 5.05 -9.28
CA GLU A 64 -11.44 5.25 -9.24
C GLU A 64 -11.91 6.29 -10.27
N VAL A 65 -11.18 7.41 -10.42
CA VAL A 65 -11.46 8.43 -11.44
C VAL A 65 -11.20 7.88 -12.83
N PHE A 66 -10.10 7.14 -13.01
CA PHE A 66 -9.80 6.45 -14.27
C PHE A 66 -10.94 5.53 -14.70
N ASP A 67 -11.50 4.77 -13.76
CA ASP A 67 -12.56 3.83 -14.07
C ASP A 67 -13.93 4.46 -14.29
N SER A 68 -14.21 5.60 -13.68
CA SER A 68 -15.51 6.27 -13.77
C SER A 68 -15.64 7.22 -14.97
N CYS A 69 -14.57 7.95 -15.35
CA CYS A 69 -14.69 9.03 -16.33
C CYS A 69 -14.25 8.67 -17.76
N LEU A 70 -13.44 7.61 -17.92
CA LEU A 70 -12.93 7.18 -19.22
C LEU A 70 -13.82 6.11 -19.86
N LYS A 71 -13.93 6.18 -21.20
CA LYS A 71 -14.56 5.12 -22.00
C LYS A 71 -13.64 3.93 -22.16
N ASP A 72 -14.15 2.75 -22.48
CA ASP A 72 -13.34 1.52 -22.62
C ASP A 72 -12.14 1.66 -23.57
N ASN A 73 -12.33 2.31 -24.72
CA ASN A 73 -11.24 2.59 -25.65
C ASN A 73 -10.19 3.56 -25.07
N GLU A 74 -10.63 4.56 -24.31
CA GLU A 74 -9.75 5.53 -23.64
C GLU A 74 -8.98 4.84 -22.49
N LYS A 75 -9.65 4.01 -21.68
CA LYS A 75 -9.04 3.18 -20.64
C LYS A 75 -7.98 2.25 -21.22
N THR A 76 -8.29 1.58 -22.32
CA THR A 76 -7.37 0.66 -23.00
C THR A 76 -6.12 1.40 -23.47
N ILE A 77 -6.30 2.55 -24.14
CA ILE A 77 -5.18 3.37 -24.62
C ILE A 77 -4.33 3.88 -23.46
N ILE A 78 -4.93 4.49 -22.43
CA ILE A 78 -4.19 5.05 -21.30
C ILE A 78 -3.53 3.93 -20.47
N GLY A 79 -4.21 2.82 -20.25
CA GLY A 79 -3.69 1.65 -19.55
C GLY A 79 -2.43 1.09 -20.22
N MET A 80 -2.47 0.89 -21.54
CA MET A 80 -1.28 0.47 -22.31
C MET A 80 -0.21 1.56 -22.37
N ARG A 81 -0.61 2.83 -22.50
CA ARG A 81 0.33 3.94 -22.67
C ARG A 81 1.25 4.12 -21.47
N TYR A 82 0.72 3.95 -20.26
CA TYR A 82 1.41 4.19 -19.00
C TYR A 82 1.67 2.93 -18.17
N GLY A 83 1.38 1.74 -18.73
CA GLY A 83 1.63 0.48 -18.02
C GLY A 83 0.80 0.31 -16.74
N LEU A 84 -0.45 0.82 -16.73
CA LEU A 84 -1.31 0.72 -15.56
C LEU A 84 -1.64 -0.74 -15.23
N HIS A 85 -1.96 -1.02 -13.96
CA HIS A 85 -2.24 -2.37 -13.45
C HIS A 85 -1.07 -3.36 -13.62
N GLY A 86 0.17 -2.87 -13.63
CA GLY A 86 1.37 -3.71 -13.78
C GLY A 86 1.61 -4.17 -15.23
N GLY A 87 0.94 -3.54 -16.20
CA GLY A 87 1.22 -3.74 -17.62
C GLY A 87 2.53 -3.08 -18.05
N ARG A 88 3.05 -3.46 -19.22
CA ARG A 88 4.14 -2.71 -19.87
C ARG A 88 3.60 -1.46 -20.56
N GLU A 89 4.43 -0.43 -20.64
CA GLU A 89 4.16 0.75 -21.46
C GLU A 89 4.30 0.46 -22.96
N TYR A 90 3.52 1.19 -23.76
CA TYR A 90 3.54 1.11 -25.22
C TYR A 90 3.59 2.51 -25.84
N THR A 91 4.25 2.60 -27.00
CA THR A 91 4.20 3.80 -27.83
C THR A 91 2.83 3.98 -28.47
N GLN A 92 2.44 5.22 -28.79
CA GLN A 92 1.21 5.48 -29.56
C GLN A 92 1.15 4.69 -30.88
N ARG A 93 2.31 4.42 -31.49
CA ARG A 93 2.42 3.65 -32.74
C ARG A 93 2.14 2.18 -32.49
N GLU A 94 2.76 1.57 -31.48
CA GLU A 94 2.48 0.18 -31.10
C GLU A 94 1.01 0.00 -30.71
N ILE A 95 0.43 0.94 -29.95
CA ILE A 95 -1.00 0.92 -29.60
C ILE A 95 -1.87 0.99 -30.85
N ALA A 96 -1.52 1.86 -31.80
CA ALA A 96 -2.24 1.99 -33.07
C ALA A 96 -2.21 0.69 -33.88
N ASP A 97 -1.03 0.07 -33.96
CA ASP A 97 -0.82 -1.20 -34.66
C ASP A 97 -1.62 -2.33 -33.99
N LEU A 98 -1.63 -2.41 -32.65
CA LEU A 98 -2.39 -3.40 -31.87
C LEU A 98 -3.91 -3.23 -32.00
N MET A 99 -4.39 -1.98 -32.02
CA MET A 99 -5.82 -1.66 -32.07
C MET A 99 -6.37 -1.55 -33.51
N GLY A 100 -5.52 -1.67 -34.53
CA GLY A 100 -5.94 -1.56 -35.93
C GLY A 100 -6.46 -0.17 -36.33
N ILE A 101 -5.96 0.89 -35.68
CA ILE A 101 -6.38 2.27 -35.92
C ILE A 101 -5.17 3.17 -36.24
N SER A 102 -5.40 4.39 -36.71
CA SER A 102 -4.29 5.30 -36.99
C SER A 102 -3.64 5.85 -35.71
N ARG A 103 -2.31 6.04 -35.74
CA ARG A 103 -1.56 6.71 -34.66
C ARG A 103 -2.11 8.10 -34.32
N SER A 104 -2.57 8.85 -35.32
CA SER A 104 -3.23 10.15 -35.10
C SER A 104 -4.57 10.01 -34.37
N TYR A 105 -5.30 8.92 -34.57
CA TYR A 105 -6.53 8.66 -33.82
C TYR A 105 -6.23 8.29 -32.36
N VAL A 106 -5.23 7.43 -32.11
CA VAL A 106 -4.74 7.13 -30.75
C VAL A 106 -4.35 8.41 -30.02
N SER A 107 -3.55 9.28 -30.66
CA SER A 107 -3.12 10.55 -30.07
C SER A 107 -4.29 11.46 -29.70
N ARG A 108 -5.35 11.52 -30.51
CA ARG A 108 -6.56 12.30 -30.20
C ARG A 108 -7.33 11.72 -29.01
N LEU A 109 -7.46 10.39 -28.94
CA LEU A 109 -8.13 9.71 -27.82
C LEU A 109 -7.35 9.87 -26.52
N GLU A 110 -6.02 9.69 -26.55
CA GLU A 110 -5.13 9.92 -25.40
C GLU A 110 -5.27 11.35 -24.87
N LYS A 111 -5.17 12.35 -25.75
CA LYS A 111 -5.31 13.76 -25.35
C LYS A 111 -6.67 14.03 -24.70
N LYS A 112 -7.75 13.49 -25.26
CA LYS A 112 -9.09 13.66 -24.72
C LYS A 112 -9.26 12.98 -23.36
N ALA A 113 -8.71 11.78 -23.20
CA ALA A 113 -8.72 11.05 -21.95
C ALA A 113 -7.94 11.78 -20.86
N LEU A 114 -6.76 12.30 -21.17
CA LEU A 114 -5.94 13.07 -20.22
C LEU A 114 -6.63 14.36 -19.76
N GLU A 115 -7.30 15.08 -20.66
CA GLU A 115 -8.08 16.27 -20.27
C GLU A 115 -9.23 15.90 -19.31
N ARG A 116 -9.94 14.78 -19.57
CA ARG A 116 -10.99 14.30 -18.68
C ARG A 116 -10.47 13.94 -17.29
N LEU A 117 -9.41 13.12 -17.24
CA LEU A 117 -8.77 12.75 -15.97
C LEU A 117 -8.34 14.00 -15.19
N ARG A 118 -7.72 14.96 -15.88
CA ARG A 118 -7.27 16.22 -15.25
C ARG A 118 -8.43 17.03 -14.69
N THR A 119 -9.55 17.13 -15.40
CA THR A 119 -10.73 17.87 -14.91
C THR A 119 -11.33 17.20 -13.68
N GLU A 120 -11.44 15.87 -13.71
CA GLU A 120 -12.08 15.11 -12.62
C GLU A 120 -11.20 15.05 -11.37
N LEU A 121 -9.89 14.82 -11.51
CA LEU A 121 -8.94 14.84 -10.39
C LEU A 121 -8.93 16.20 -9.68
N LYS A 122 -8.86 17.29 -10.45
CA LYS A 122 -8.96 18.65 -9.91
C LYS A 122 -10.27 18.90 -9.16
N ARG A 123 -11.37 18.29 -9.61
CA ARG A 123 -12.67 18.42 -8.94
C ARG A 123 -12.66 17.72 -7.58
N ASN A 124 -11.94 16.61 -7.47
CA ASN A 124 -11.84 15.86 -6.22
C ASN A 124 -10.75 16.39 -5.28
N GLY A 125 -9.95 17.37 -5.70
CA GLY A 125 -8.93 18.00 -4.86
C GLY A 125 -7.55 17.36 -4.93
N ILE A 126 -7.33 16.51 -5.96
CA ILE A 126 -6.01 15.99 -6.35
C ILE A 126 -5.41 16.86 -7.47
#